data_AF-A0A1F8ZT43-F1
#
_entry.id   AF-A0A1F8ZT43-F1
#
_cell.length_a   1.000
_cell.length_b   1.000
_cell.length_c   1.000
_cell.angle_alpha   90.00
_cell.angle_beta   90.00
_cell.angle_gamma   90.00
#
_symmetry.space_group_name_H-M   'P 1'
#
loop_
_entity.id
_entity.type
_entity.pdbx_description
1 polymer ?
#
loop_
_entity_poly.entity_id
_entity_poly.type
_entity_poly.pdbx_seq_one_letter_code
_entity_poly.pdbx_strand_id
1 'polypeptide(L)' 'ISGQKAVITKAKRSIATYKLREGMPIGAMVTLRRNRMLEFFDKLVNVALPRVRDFRGVSGKAFDGRGNYALGIREQIIFP' A
#
# COMPACT_ATOMS: atom_id res chain seq x y z
N ILE A 1 -0.30 -11.47 -1.70
CA ILE A 1 0.22 -10.10 -1.97
C ILE A 1 1.75 -10.00 -1.84
N SER A 2 2.34 -9.57 -0.71
CA SER A 2 3.77 -9.15 -0.65
C SER A 2 4.77 -10.25 -0.25
N GLY A 3 4.30 -11.43 0.18
CA GLY A 3 5.16 -12.53 0.66
C GLY A 3 5.92 -12.24 1.96
N GLN A 4 5.72 -11.08 2.59
CA GLN A 4 6.33 -10.68 3.88
C GLN A 4 5.26 -10.58 4.95
N LYS A 5 5.54 -11.09 6.16
CA LYS A 5 4.67 -10.89 7.31
C LYS A 5 4.55 -9.38 7.60
N ALA A 6 3.33 -8.89 7.65
CA ALA A 6 3.06 -7.49 7.91
C ALA A 6 3.34 -7.14 9.39
N VAL A 7 3.78 -5.91 9.59
CA VAL A 7 3.88 -5.29 10.91
C VAL A 7 2.54 -4.63 11.21
N ILE A 8 1.95 -4.99 12.35
CA ILE A 8 0.72 -4.36 12.84
C ILE A 8 1.07 -2.96 13.32
N THR A 9 0.45 -1.94 12.72
CA THR A 9 0.61 -0.55 13.15
C THR A 9 -0.39 -0.23 14.25
N LYS A 10 0.11 0.35 15.34
CA LYS A 10 -0.69 0.74 16.49
C LYS A 10 -1.00 2.24 16.44
N ALA A 11 -2.16 2.62 16.96
CA ALA A 11 -2.53 4.02 17.12
C ALA A 11 -1.56 4.72 18.07
N LYS A 12 -1.03 5.87 17.64
CA LYS A 12 -0.10 6.69 18.44
C LYS A 12 -0.81 7.63 19.41
N ARG A 13 -2.09 7.90 19.19
CA ARG A 13 -2.88 8.86 19.97
C ARG A 13 -4.29 8.32 20.15
N SER A 14 -4.88 8.62 21.30
CA SER A 14 -6.30 8.38 21.56
C SER A 14 -7.13 9.50 20.95
N ILE A 15 -8.11 9.16 20.10
CA ILE A 15 -9.03 10.12 19.48
C ILE A 15 -10.45 9.54 19.54
N ALA A 16 -11.30 10.17 20.35
CA ALA A 16 -12.64 9.66 20.67
C ALA A 16 -13.57 9.60 19.44
N THR A 17 -13.50 10.58 18.54
CA THR A 17 -14.32 10.63 17.31
C THR A 17 -14.12 9.40 16.42
N TYR A 18 -12.90 8.88 16.36
CA TYR A 18 -12.57 7.66 15.61
C TYR A 18 -12.66 6.39 16.46
N LYS A 19 -13.09 6.51 17.72
CA LYS A 19 -13.15 5.42 18.71
C LYS A 19 -11.80 4.72 18.91
N LEU A 20 -10.70 5.47 18.77
CA LEU A 20 -9.34 4.95 18.89
C LEU A 20 -8.76 5.23 20.27
N ARG A 21 -8.07 4.23 20.82
CA ARG A 21 -7.20 4.36 22.00
C ARG A 21 -5.75 4.12 21.60
N GLU A 22 -4.83 4.80 22.29
CA GLU A 22 -3.40 4.59 22.12
C GLU A 22 -3.02 3.11 22.29
N GLY A 23 -2.13 2.63 21.43
CA GLY A 23 -1.69 1.24 21.42
C GLY A 23 -2.63 0.24 20.73
N MET A 24 -3.86 0.63 20.36
CA MET A 24 -4.77 -0.25 19.61
C MET A 24 -4.23 -0.56 18.22
N PRO A 25 -4.34 -1.81 17.74
CA PRO A 25 -3.98 -2.17 16.36
C PRO A 25 -4.98 -1.55 15.37
N ILE A 26 -4.48 -0.79 14.39
CA ILE A 26 -5.32 -0.05 13.42
C ILE A 26 -4.99 -0.36 11.96
N GLY A 27 -3.83 -0.94 11.69
CA GLY A 27 -3.41 -1.19 10.32
C GLY A 27 -2.31 -2.22 10.23
N ALA A 28 -1.91 -2.50 9.00
CA ALA A 28 -0.83 -3.40 8.66
C ALA A 28 0.06 -2.72 7.63
N MET A 29 1.38 -2.80 7.81
CA MET A 29 2.34 -2.30 6.84
C MET A 29 3.43 -3.33 6.55
N VAL A 30 3.96 -3.27 5.33
CA VAL A 30 5.17 -3.98 4.94
C VAL A 30 6.14 -2.99 4.34
N THR A 31 7.42 -3.12 4.70
CA THR A 31 8.50 -2.41 4.00
C THR A 31 9.30 -3.44 3.24
N LEU A 32 9.24 -3.35 1.91
CA LEU A 32 10.01 -4.20 1.01
C LEU A 32 11.28 -3.46 0.61
N ARG A 33 12.41 -4.16 0.56
CA ARG A 33 13.70 -3.62 0.14
C ARG A 33 14.42 -4.62 -0.76
N ARG A 34 15.33 -4.13 -1.60
CA ARG A 34 16.15 -4.95 -2.52
C ARG A 34 15.28 -5.85 -3.40
N ASN A 35 15.66 -7.11 -3.59
CA ASN A 35 15.01 -8.07 -4.51
C ASN A 35 13.49 -8.18 -4.27
N ARG A 36 13.05 -8.25 -3.01
CA ARG A 36 11.62 -8.36 -2.68
C ARG A 36 10.80 -7.16 -3.16
N MET A 37 11.41 -5.97 -3.17
CA MET A 37 10.75 -4.76 -3.69
C MET A 37 10.66 -4.80 -5.20
N LEU A 38 11.73 -5.22 -5.89
CA LEU A 38 11.75 -5.36 -7.34
C LEU A 38 10.75 -6.41 -7.83
N GLU A 39 10.71 -7.59 -7.18
CA GLU A 39 9.74 -8.64 -7.50
C GLU A 39 8.29 -8.18 -7.26
N PHE A 40 8.04 -7.44 -6.19
CA PHE A 40 6.71 -6.88 -5.93
C PHE A 40 6.34 -5.82 -6.97
N PHE A 41 7.29 -4.96 -7.36
CA PHE A 41 7.08 -3.94 -8.38
C PHE A 41 6.78 -4.56 -9.75
N ASP A 42 7.53 -5.59 -10.15
CA ASP A 42 7.27 -6.36 -11.36
C ASP A 42 5.85 -6.96 -11.36
N LYS A 43 5.46 -7.63 -10.27
CA LYS A 43 4.09 -8.14 -10.10
C LYS A 43 3.03 -7.03 -10.12
N LEU A 44 3.30 -5.88 -9.51
CA LEU A 44 2.38 -4.75 -9.50
C LEU A 44 2.13 -4.25 -10.92
N VAL A 45 3.18 -4.01 -11.69
CA VAL A 45 3.09 -3.41 -13.03
C VAL A 45 2.57 -4.41 -14.05
N ASN A 46 3.12 -5.62 -14.08
CA ASN A 46 2.84 -6.59 -15.14
C ASN A 46 1.62 -7.48 -14.86
N VAL A 47 1.20 -7.63 -13.59
CA VAL A 47 0.10 -8.53 -13.23
C VAL A 47 -1.07 -7.79 -12.60
N ALA A 48 -0.83 -6.95 -11.59
CA ALA A 48 -1.92 -6.38 -10.78
C ALA A 48 -2.62 -5.20 -11.47
N LEU A 49 -1.86 -4.22 -11.98
CA LEU A 49 -2.44 -3.01 -12.62
C LEU A 49 -3.32 -3.34 -13.85
N PRO A 50 -2.93 -4.27 -14.76
CA PRO A 50 -3.78 -4.65 -15.89
C PRO A 50 -5.10 -5.31 -15.50
N ARG A 51 -5.20 -5.86 -14.28
CA ARG A 51 -6.43 -6.48 -13.75
C ARG A 51 -7.38 -5.47 -13.10
N VAL A 52 -6.96 -4.21 -12.94
CA VAL A 52 -7.83 -3.15 -12.44
C VAL A 52 -8.90 -2.84 -13.49
N ARG A 53 -10.18 -2.94 -13.12
CA ARG A 53 -11.29 -2.58 -14.01
C ARG A 53 -11.17 -1.11 -14.42
N ASP A 54 -11.36 -0.84 -15.72
CA ASP A 54 -11.27 0.51 -16.30
C ASP A 54 -9.93 1.23 -16.04
N PHE A 55 -8.82 0.48 -16.09
CA PHE A 55 -7.48 1.06 -15.88
C PHE A 55 -7.12 2.06 -16.98
N ARG A 56 -6.92 3.33 -16.61
CA ARG A 56 -6.52 4.43 -17.50
C ARG A 56 -5.07 4.87 -17.33
N GLY A 57 -4.25 4.03 -16.70
CA GLY A 57 -2.90 4.38 -16.30
C GLY A 57 -2.81 4.98 -14.90
N VAL A 58 -1.59 5.26 -14.48
CA VAL A 58 -1.29 5.88 -13.17
C VAL A 58 -1.14 7.39 -13.32
N SER A 59 -1.60 8.15 -12.33
CA SER A 59 -1.54 9.61 -12.39
C SER A 59 -0.10 10.12 -12.22
N GLY A 60 0.38 10.94 -13.17
CA GLY A 60 1.66 11.65 -13.04
C GLY A 60 1.65 12.79 -12.02
N LYS A 61 0.49 13.12 -11.44
CA LYS A 61 0.38 14.18 -10.42
C LYS A 61 0.58 13.67 -8.98
N ALA A 62 0.76 12.36 -8.79
CA ALA A 62 0.87 11.75 -7.45
C ALA A 62 2.30 11.73 -6.88
N PHE A 63 3.21 12.50 -7.47
CA PHE A 63 4.54 12.76 -6.91
C PHE A 63 4.49 13.85 -5.84
N ASP A 64 5.28 13.70 -4.78
CA ASP A 64 5.35 14.65 -3.66
C ASP A 64 6.32 15.83 -3.90
N GLY A 65 6.86 15.96 -5.12
CA GLY A 65 7.88 16.97 -5.48
C GLY A 65 9.30 16.64 -5.02
N ARG A 66 9.51 15.58 -4.24
CA ARG A 66 10.83 15.08 -3.79
C ARG A 66 11.23 13.76 -4.46
N GLY A 67 10.47 13.35 -5.47
CA GLY A 67 10.69 12.10 -6.19
C GLY A 67 10.03 10.88 -5.56
N ASN A 68 9.24 11.03 -4.49
CA ASN A 68 8.45 9.92 -3.96
C ASN A 68 7.10 9.86 -4.66
N TYR A 69 6.64 8.64 -4.92
CA TYR A 69 5.37 8.37 -5.59
C TYR A 69 4.42 7.58 -4.68
N ALA A 70 3.15 7.98 -4.65
CA ALA A 70 2.11 7.28 -3.90
C ALA A 70 1.01 6.77 -4.85
N LEU A 71 0.75 5.45 -4.80
CA LEU A 71 -0.32 4.80 -5.55
C LEU A 71 -1.39 4.28 -4.59
N GLY A 72 -2.64 4.69 -4.80
CA GLY A 72 -3.80 4.16 -4.10
C GLY A 72 -4.45 3.01 -4.87
N ILE A 73 -4.79 1.92 -4.17
CA ILE A 73 -5.50 0.76 -4.73
C ILE A 73 -6.78 0.58 -3.91
N ARG A 74 -7.93 0.51 -4.59
CA ARG A 74 -9.23 0.40 -3.91
C ARG A 74 -9.51 -1.00 -3.38
N GLU A 75 -9.14 -2.02 -4.13
CA GLU A 75 -9.42 -3.42 -3.81
C GLU A 75 -8.18 -4.29 -4.02
N GLN A 76 -7.94 -5.22 -3.10
CA GLN A 76 -6.77 -6.10 -3.11
C GLN A 76 -6.86 -7.27 -4.10
N ILE A 77 -8.05 -7.53 -4.68
CA ILE A 77 -8.37 -8.69 -5.52
C ILE A 77 -7.51 -8.72 -6.81
N ILE A 78 -6.94 -7.57 -7.19
CA ILE A 78 -6.04 -7.47 -8.34
C ILE A 78 -4.74 -8.27 -8.18
N PHE A 79 -4.34 -8.59 -6.94
CA PHE A 79 -3.20 -9.46 -6.67
C PHE A 79 -3.69 -10.91 -6.54
N PRO A 80 -3.07 -11.87 -7.27
CA PRO A 80 -3.32 -13.29 -7.06
C PRO A 80 -2.81 -13.78 -5.69
#